data_AF-A0A4U8SH05-F1
#
_entry.id   AF-A0A4U8SH05-F1
#
_cell.length_a   1.000
_cell.length_b   1.000
_cell.length_c   1.000
_cell.angle_alpha   90.00
_cell.angle_beta   90.00
_cell.angle_gamma   90.00
#
_symmetry.space_group_name_H-M   'P 1'
#
loop_
_entity.id
_entity.type
_entity.pdbx_description
1 polymer ?
#
loop_
_entity_poly.entity_id
_entity_poly.type
_entity_poly.pdbx_seq_one_letter_code
_entity_poly.pdbx_strand_id
1 'polypeptide(L)' 'MMKDSENLIKKTCKELGLTYRELGSCIGYSESALNNAARQDKISEPLSFAIALYLENLKLKEELEDFRTLKKILAKTL' A
#
# COMPACT_ATOMS: atom_id res chain seq x y z
N MET A 1 28.09 9.11 -2.90
CA MET A 1 26.95 9.24 -3.84
C MET A 1 25.70 9.45 -3.00
N MET A 2 24.94 10.51 -3.27
CA MET A 2 23.74 10.86 -2.49
C MET A 2 22.70 9.75 -2.64
N LYS A 3 22.11 9.38 -1.50
CA LYS A 3 21.12 8.31 -1.36
C LYS A 3 19.84 8.80 -2.05
N ASP A 4 19.57 8.32 -3.26
CA ASP A 4 18.31 8.58 -3.96
C ASP A 4 17.18 8.22 -3.01
N SER A 5 16.42 9.22 -2.57
CA SER A 5 15.22 8.99 -1.79
C SER A 5 14.28 8.12 -2.63
N GLU A 6 13.99 6.90 -2.20
CA GLU A 6 13.04 6.03 -2.92
C GLU A 6 11.70 6.76 -3.05
N ASN A 7 11.19 6.88 -4.29
CA ASN A 7 9.88 7.48 -4.52
C ASN A 7 8.75 6.63 -3.92
N LEU A 8 7.57 7.23 -3.76
CA LEU A 8 6.43 6.61 -3.08
C LEU A 8 6.09 5.21 -3.64
N ILE A 9 6.12 5.02 -4.96
CA ILE A 9 5.81 3.73 -5.60
C ILE A 9 6.85 2.66 -5.20
N LYS A 10 8.15 2.98 -5.31
CA LYS A 10 9.25 2.08 -4.93
C LYS A 10 9.17 1.69 -3.46
N LYS A 11 8.98 2.68 -2.59
CA LYS A 11 8.85 2.50 -1.16
C LYS A 11 7.69 1.57 -0.82
N THR A 12 6.49 1.85 -1.35
CA THR A 12 5.30 1.02 -1.10
C THR A 12 5.47 -0.41 -1.61
N CYS A 13 6.03 -0.60 -2.80
CA CYS A 13 6.29 -1.95 -3.34
C CYS A 13 7.25 -2.73 -2.44
N LYS A 14 8.31 -2.08 -1.95
CA LYS A 14 9.30 -2.70 -1.06
C LYS A 14 8.72 -3.05 0.31
N GLU A 15 7.95 -2.14 0.91
CA GLU A 15 7.32 -2.34 2.22
C GLU A 15 6.27 -3.46 2.18
N LEU A 16 5.51 -3.58 1.09
CA LEU A 16 4.47 -4.59 0.94
C LEU A 16 4.93 -5.88 0.24
N GLY A 17 6.19 -5.94 -0.22
CA GLY A 17 6.70 -7.08 -0.99
C GLY A 17 5.98 -7.29 -2.35
N LEU A 18 5.51 -6.21 -2.97
CA LEU A 18 4.75 -6.24 -4.22
C LEU A 18 5.61 -5.85 -5.43
N THR A 19 5.28 -6.42 -6.57
CA THR A 19 5.72 -5.89 -7.88
C THR A 19 4.88 -4.66 -8.26
N TYR A 20 5.35 -3.87 -9.23
CA TYR A 20 4.57 -2.74 -9.76
C TYR A 20 3.25 -3.20 -10.38
N ARG A 21 3.24 -4.37 -11.02
CA ARG A 21 2.03 -4.98 -11.57
C ARG A 21 1.00 -5.29 -10.47
N GLU A 22 1.44 -5.83 -9.35
CA GLU A 22 0.56 -6.14 -8.21
C GLU A 22 0.05 -4.88 -7.53
N LEU A 23 0.93 -3.92 -7.22
CA LEU A 23 0.50 -2.64 -6.67
C LEU A 23 -0.53 -1.96 -7.59
N GLY A 24 -0.25 -1.92 -8.90
CA GLY A 24 -1.17 -1.37 -9.89
C GLY A 24 -2.54 -2.06 -9.88
N SER A 25 -2.56 -3.38 -9.78
CA SER A 25 -3.80 -4.16 -9.67
C SER A 25 -4.61 -3.80 -8.41
N CYS A 26 -3.94 -3.52 -7.29
CA CYS A 26 -4.59 -3.11 -6.04
C CYS A 26 -5.21 -1.72 -6.10
N ILE A 27 -4.60 -0.79 -6.85
CA ILE A 27 -4.98 0.64 -6.85
C ILE A 27 -5.61 1.12 -8.16
N GLY A 28 -5.84 0.23 -9.12
CA GLY A 28 -6.50 0.54 -10.40
C GLY A 28 -5.60 1.22 -11.43
N TYR A 29 -4.29 0.93 -11.42
CA TYR A 29 -3.30 1.47 -12.37
C TYR A 29 -2.60 0.34 -13.14
N SER A 30 -2.18 0.61 -14.38
CA SER A 30 -1.33 -0.33 -15.11
C SER A 30 0.10 -0.33 -14.58
N GLU A 31 0.82 -1.44 -14.77
CA GLU A 31 2.25 -1.53 -14.48
C GLU A 31 3.06 -0.46 -15.25
N SER A 32 2.68 -0.18 -16.49
CA SER A 32 3.33 0.84 -17.33
C SER A 32 3.16 2.25 -16.78
N ALA A 33 1.98 2.58 -16.24
CA ALA A 33 1.71 3.88 -15.61
C ALA A 33 2.61 4.06 -14.36
N LEU A 34 2.71 3.04 -13.52
CA LEU A 34 3.56 3.08 -12.33
C LEU A 34 5.06 3.13 -12.68
N ASN A 35 5.49 2.37 -13.68
CA ASN A 35 6.87 2.44 -14.18
C ASN A 35 7.23 3.84 -14.67
N ASN A 36 6.36 4.46 -15.47
CA ASN A 36 6.60 5.80 -15.99
C ASN A 36 6.65 6.85 -14.88
N ALA A 37 5.69 6.83 -13.94
CA ALA A 37 5.66 7.74 -12.80
C ALA A 37 6.92 7.58 -11.91
N ALA A 38 7.32 6.33 -11.62
CA ALA A 38 8.49 6.05 -10.80
C ALA A 38 9.83 6.39 -11.48
N ARG A 39 9.93 6.26 -12.81
CA ARG A 39 11.13 6.61 -13.58
C ARG A 39 11.31 8.12 -13.75
N GLN A 40 10.21 8.84 -13.97
CA GLN A 40 10.23 10.29 -14.16
C GLN A 40 10.23 11.06 -12.84
N ASP A 41 10.07 10.36 -11.71
CA ASP A 41 9.86 10.94 -10.39
C ASP A 41 8.70 11.94 -10.35
N LYS A 42 7.65 11.63 -11.12
CA LYS A 42 6.45 12.45 -11.29
C LYS A 42 5.24 11.61 -10.90
N ILE A 43 4.92 11.66 -9.61
CA ILE A 43 3.75 10.99 -9.06
C ILE A 43 2.61 12.00 -9.01
N SER A 44 1.58 11.77 -9.83
CA SER A 44 0.39 12.61 -9.83
C SER A 44 -0.34 12.51 -8.49
N GLU A 45 -0.98 13.60 -8.06
CA GLU A 45 -1.78 13.63 -6.84
C GLU A 45 -2.82 12.49 -6.74
N PRO A 46 -3.61 12.15 -7.79
CA PRO A 46 -4.53 11.01 -7.73
C PRO A 46 -3.85 9.66 -7.43
N LEU A 47 -2.66 9.43 -7.99
CA LEU A 47 -1.89 8.21 -7.74
C LEU A 47 -1.38 8.17 -6.30
N SER A 48 -0.91 9.30 -5.76
CA SER A 48 -0.54 9.42 -4.35
C SER A 48 -1.73 9.11 -3.43
N PHE A 49 -2.92 9.64 -3.73
CA PHE A 49 -4.14 9.32 -3.00
C PHE A 49 -4.53 7.85 -3.11
N ALA A 50 -4.44 7.25 -4.29
CA ALA A 50 -4.75 5.84 -4.48
C ALA A 50 -3.84 4.92 -3.63
N ILE A 51 -2.53 5.23 -3.57
CA ILE A 51 -1.58 4.52 -2.70
C ILE A 51 -1.92 4.74 -1.23
N ALA A 52 -2.20 5.98 -0.81
CA ALA A 52 -2.53 6.29 0.58
C ALA A 52 -3.81 5.59 1.05
N LEU A 53 -4.86 5.60 0.23
CA LEU A 53 -6.12 4.91 0.52
C LEU A 53 -5.93 3.39 0.62
N TYR A 54 -5.07 2.81 -0.22
CA TYR A 54 -4.77 1.39 -0.15
C TYR A 54 -4.02 1.03 1.14
N LEU A 55 -3.01 1.82 1.55
CA LEU A 55 -2.28 1.61 2.79
C LEU A 55 -3.20 1.74 4.02
N GLU A 56 -4.06 2.76 4.06
CA GLU A 56 -5.05 2.91 5.13
C GLU A 56 -6.03 1.73 5.14
N ASN A 57 -6.45 1.22 3.97
CA ASN A 57 -7.31 0.05 3.89
C ASN A 57 -6.66 -1.21 4.48
N LEU A 58 -5.36 -1.42 4.24
CA LEU A 58 -4.61 -2.55 4.81
C LEU A 58 -4.55 -2.43 6.34
N LYS A 59 -4.21 -1.24 6.86
CA LYS A 59 -4.19 -0.96 8.29
C LYS A 59 -5.55 -1.20 8.95
N LEU A 60 -6.62 -0.67 8.36
CA LEU A 60 -7.98 -0.85 8.88
C LEU A 60 -8.42 -2.33 8.88
N LYS A 61 -7.95 -3.13 7.92
CA LYS A 61 -8.21 -4.57 7.89
C LYS A 61 -7.50 -5.31 9.04
N GLU A 62 -6.25 -4.94 9.33
CA GLU A 62 -5.49 -5.45 10.47
C GLU A 62 -6.17 -5.11 11.80
N GLU A 63 -6.51 -3.83 12.01
CA GLU A 63 -7.22 -3.39 13.22
C GLU A 63 -8.58 -4.11 13.40
N LEU A 64 -9.30 -4.36 12.30
CA LEU A 64 -10.55 -5.10 12.32
C LEU A 64 -10.35 -6.58 12.68
N GLU A 65 -9.25 -7.20 12.22
CA GLU A 65 -8.89 -8.57 12.58
C GLU A 65 -8.55 -8.68 14.05
N ASP A 66 -7.75 -7.76 14.58
CA ASP A 66 -7.41 -7.67 16.00
C ASP A 66 -8.66 -7.54 16.86
N PHE A 67 -9.58 -6.65 16.48
CA PHE A 67 -10.85 -6.47 17.17
C PHE A 67 -11.69 -7.76 17.17
N ARG A 68 -11.75 -8.46 16.02
CA ARG A 68 -12.46 -9.74 15.91
C ARG A 68 -11.82 -10.81 16.78
N THR A 69 -10.49 -10.84 16.89
CA THR A 69 -9.75 -11.75 17.74
C THR A 69 -10.04 -11.49 19.21
N LEU A 70 -9.99 -10.23 19.65
CA LEU A 70 -10.37 -9.81 21.00
C LEU A 70 -11.80 -10.25 21.33
N LYS A 71 -12.76 -9.99 20.44
CA LYS A 71 -14.17 -10.39 20.63
C LYS A 71 -14.32 -11.90 20.81
N LYS A 72 -13.59 -12.71 20.02
CA LYS A 72 -13.60 -14.17 20.14
C LYS A 72 -13.03 -14.66 21.48
N ILE A 73 -11.97 -14.04 21.97
CA ILE A 73 -11.36 -14.39 23.27
C ILE A 73 -12.32 -14.09 24.41
N LEU A 74 -12.93 -12.89 24.41
CA LEU A 74 -13.92 -12.49 25.41
C LEU A 74 -15.11 -13.45 25.44
N ALA A 75 -15.65 -13.82 24.26
CA ALA A 75 -16.78 -14.74 24.15
C ALA A 75 -16.46 -16.20 24.56
N LYS A 76 -15.18 -16.58 24.68
CA LYS A 76 -14.77 -17.93 25.13
C LYS A 76 -14.45 -17.98 26.63
N THR A 77 -14.21 -16.83 27.25
CA THR A 77 -13.73 -16.73 28.65
C THR A 77 -14.84 -16.34 29.62
N LEU A 78 -15.89 -15.68 29.12
CA LEU A 78 -17.14 -15.36 29.83
C LEU A 78 -18.23 -16.36 29.46
#